data_AF-A0A9P9D8Y2-F1
#
_entry.id   AF-A0A9P9D8Y2-F1
#
_cell.length_a   1.000
_cell.length_b   1.000
_cell.length_c   1.000
_cell.angle_alpha   90.00
_cell.angle_beta   90.00
_cell.angle_gamma   90.00
#
_symmetry.space_group_name_H-M   'P 1'
#
loop_
_entity.id
_entity.type
_entity.pdbx_description
1 polymer ?
#
loop_
_entity_poly.entity_id
_entity_poly.type
_entity_poly.pdbx_seq_one_letter_code
_entity_poly.pdbx_strand_id
1 'polypeptide(L)'
;MSRDIWAVPLQLTNFNIVLALLGGFISLFGLVSFLLKENCYLSEALIALLVGVAFGPNGANFIRPNDYAQCSLDGISDADCENNRNAITLNFSRLVLGVQLVLAGVQLPSKYLRTEWKSLSLLLGPGMTSFCLKIVIIGAGLGGLAAALSIKQESPEHDTLVIESAPVLAEIGAGLQLTPNATRLLIRWGLKPSLEKVASSPEEFLVRRYDGRKLLGERQNFAAEMLEKYGSHYWDMHRADLQLAMFDQAKSLGVRFQFGTLVTDVDPTIPQLTTDKGEKITADLVIAADGLWSKTRSTVLGRPSPPIATGDLAYRIVLKAEDIKDQELLEFMKKPRVCLWAGPECHAIYYPLRNNTMANVVLLVPDNLPDDMAKMPGDLSEMKEIFAKWDPLLQKFLSKVDKVEKWKLMHRESLKYFEHPLSCQGKGLNG
;
A
#
# COMPACT_ATOMS: atom_id res chain seq x y z
N MET A 1 -71.75 19.68 -5.22
CA MET A 1 -70.65 18.80 -5.67
C MET A 1 -69.63 18.71 -4.55
N SER A 2 -69.80 17.74 -3.65
CA SER A 2 -68.83 17.40 -2.60
C SER A 2 -67.80 16.46 -3.21
N ARG A 3 -66.54 16.89 -3.33
CA ARG A 3 -65.43 16.01 -3.69
C ARG A 3 -64.84 15.45 -2.40
N ASP A 4 -65.06 14.17 -2.15
CA ASP A 4 -64.43 13.42 -1.06
C ASP A 4 -62.91 13.45 -1.22
N ILE A 5 -62.24 14.18 -0.32
CA ILE A 5 -60.78 14.34 -0.27
C ILE A 5 -60.09 13.03 0.19
N TRP A 6 -60.87 12.03 0.61
CA TRP A 6 -60.40 10.74 1.11
C TRP A 6 -60.35 9.63 0.06
N ALA A 7 -60.76 9.89 -1.18
CA ALA A 7 -60.69 8.92 -2.28
C ALA A 7 -59.33 8.98 -2.99
N VAL A 8 -58.22 8.79 -2.28
CA VAL A 8 -56.92 8.52 -2.91
C VAL A 8 -56.85 7.01 -3.16
N PRO A 9 -56.93 6.52 -4.42
CA PRO A 9 -56.80 5.10 -4.68
C PRO A 9 -55.37 4.66 -4.30
N LEU A 10 -55.27 3.79 -3.30
CA LEU A 10 -54.03 3.09 -2.94
C LEU A 10 -53.59 2.25 -4.14
N GLN A 11 -52.73 2.80 -5.00
CA GLN A 11 -52.11 2.03 -6.06
C GLN A 11 -51.06 1.12 -5.42
N LEU A 12 -51.30 -0.20 -5.47
CA LEU A 12 -50.30 -1.22 -5.16
C LEU A 12 -49.23 -1.22 -6.25
N THR A 13 -48.31 -0.26 -6.17
CA THR A 13 -47.06 -0.30 -6.92
C THR A 13 -46.01 -1.02 -6.07
N ASN A 14 -45.06 -1.71 -6.71
CA ASN A 14 -43.94 -2.36 -6.00
C ASN A 14 -43.20 -1.38 -5.08
N PHE A 15 -43.12 -0.10 -5.48
CA PHE A 15 -42.53 0.97 -4.68
C PHE A 15 -43.33 1.24 -3.38
N ASN A 16 -44.66 1.36 -3.46
CA ASN A 16 -45.51 1.58 -2.28
C ASN A 16 -45.49 0.37 -1.33
N ILE A 17 -45.40 -0.85 -1.87
CA ILE A 17 -45.28 -2.08 -1.09
C ILE A 17 -43.95 -2.12 -0.34
N VAL A 18 -42.84 -1.80 -1.01
CA VAL A 18 -41.51 -1.75 -0.39
C VAL A 18 -41.46 -0.68 0.70
N LEU A 19 -41.98 0.53 0.44
CA LEU A 19 -42.06 1.59 1.44
C LEU A 19 -42.92 1.21 2.65
N ALA A 20 -44.07 0.56 2.42
CA ALA A 20 -44.95 0.12 3.50
C ALA A 20 -44.32 -1.00 4.35
N LEU A 21 -43.66 -1.98 3.71
CA LEU A 21 -42.95 -3.05 4.41
C LEU A 21 -41.76 -2.50 5.21
N LEU A 22 -40.97 -1.61 4.60
CA LEU A 22 -39.82 -1.00 5.27
C LEU A 22 -40.26 -0.10 6.43
N GLY A 23 -41.27 0.75 6.21
CA GLY A 23 -41.83 1.64 7.24
C GLY A 23 -42.49 0.87 8.38
N GLY A 24 -43.21 -0.21 8.05
CA GLY A 24 -43.79 -1.12 9.04
C GLY A 24 -42.73 -1.85 9.86
N PHE A 25 -41.68 -2.35 9.21
CA PHE A 25 -40.54 -2.99 9.87
C PHE A 25 -39.82 -2.01 10.81
N ILE A 26 -39.51 -0.79 10.35
CA ILE A 26 -38.83 0.23 11.17
C ILE A 26 -39.69 0.62 12.38
N SER A 27 -41.01 0.80 12.18
CA SER A 27 -41.92 1.19 13.26
C SER A 27 -42.07 0.07 14.30
N LEU A 28 -42.22 -1.18 13.84
CA LEU A 28 -42.35 -2.35 14.72
C LEU A 28 -41.05 -2.63 15.46
N PHE A 29 -39.92 -2.62 14.74
CA PHE A 29 -38.59 -2.79 15.33
C PHE A 29 -38.30 -1.67 16.32
N GLY A 30 -38.61 -0.41 16.00
CA GLY A 30 -38.45 0.72 16.92
C GLY A 30 -39.25 0.55 18.21
N LEU A 31 -40.51 0.12 18.11
CA LEU A 31 -41.39 -0.10 19.28
C LEU A 31 -40.89 -1.26 20.15
N VAL A 32 -40.55 -2.39 19.53
CA VAL A 32 -40.06 -3.60 20.23
C VAL A 32 -38.68 -3.35 20.84
N SER A 33 -37.79 -2.67 20.10
CA SER A 33 -36.46 -2.30 20.57
C SER A 33 -36.54 -1.32 21.74
N PHE A 34 -37.47 -0.36 21.72
CA PHE A 34 -37.69 0.57 22.82
C PHE A 34 -38.14 -0.16 24.10
N LEU A 35 -39.14 -1.05 24.00
CA LEU A 35 -39.64 -1.86 25.11
C LEU A 35 -38.57 -2.80 25.70
N LEU A 36 -37.75 -3.42 24.85
CA LEU A 36 -36.65 -4.29 25.28
C LEU A 36 -35.51 -3.50 25.91
N LYS A 37 -35.22 -2.30 25.41
CA LYS A 37 -34.20 -1.40 25.96
C LYS A 37 -34.58 -0.94 27.37
N GLU A 38 -35.84 -0.53 27.56
CA GLU A 38 -36.35 -0.01 28.82
C GLU A 38 -36.44 -1.08 29.92
N ASN A 39 -36.76 -2.33 29.54
CA ASN A 39 -36.92 -3.43 30.50
C ASN A 39 -35.67 -4.28 30.73
N CYS A 40 -34.81 -4.45 29.71
CA CYS A 40 -33.69 -5.39 29.76
C CYS A 40 -32.30 -4.73 29.74
N TYR A 41 -32.20 -3.40 29.63
CA TYR A 41 -30.93 -2.66 29.53
C TYR A 41 -29.98 -3.18 28.43
N LEU A 42 -30.53 -3.81 27.38
CA LEU A 42 -29.75 -4.35 26.26
C LEU A 42 -29.40 -3.25 25.26
N SER A 43 -28.20 -3.33 24.68
CA SER A 43 -27.81 -2.42 23.60
C SER A 43 -28.56 -2.74 22.31
N GLU A 44 -28.96 -1.69 21.57
CA GLU A 44 -29.62 -1.83 20.25
C GLU A 44 -28.76 -2.64 19.27
N ALA A 45 -27.43 -2.54 19.40
CA ALA A 45 -26.47 -3.31 18.62
C ALA A 45 -26.60 -4.82 18.84
N LEU A 46 -26.84 -5.28 20.08
CA LEU A 46 -27.00 -6.69 20.38
C LEU A 46 -28.31 -7.25 19.81
N ILE A 47 -29.39 -6.48 19.89
CA ILE A 47 -30.68 -6.86 19.30
C ILE A 47 -30.56 -6.92 17.77
N ALA A 48 -29.94 -5.92 17.15
CA ALA A 48 -29.71 -5.90 15.70
C ALA A 48 -28.84 -7.08 15.23
N LEU A 49 -27.81 -7.47 16.01
CA LEU A 49 -27.00 -8.64 15.72
C LEU A 49 -27.82 -9.94 15.78
N LEU A 50 -28.62 -10.13 16.83
CA LEU A 50 -29.45 -11.32 17.00
C LEU A 50 -30.49 -11.44 15.88
N VAL A 51 -31.12 -10.33 15.51
CA VAL A 51 -32.04 -10.27 14.35
C VAL A 51 -31.26 -10.55 13.05
N GLY A 52 -30.09 -9.96 12.86
CA GLY A 52 -29.25 -10.24 11.68
C GLY A 52 -28.87 -11.72 11.54
N VAL A 53 -28.51 -12.38 12.64
CA VAL A 53 -28.21 -13.82 12.67
C VAL A 53 -29.48 -14.65 12.42
N ALA A 54 -30.59 -14.28 13.05
CA ALA A 54 -31.87 -14.99 12.92
C ALA A 54 -32.48 -14.86 11.51
N PHE A 55 -32.32 -13.73 10.83
CA PHE A 55 -32.85 -13.50 9.48
C PHE A 55 -31.83 -13.78 8.37
N GLY A 56 -30.56 -13.93 8.72
CA GLY A 56 -29.47 -14.27 7.81
C GLY A 56 -29.53 -15.72 7.31
N PRO A 57 -28.55 -16.13 6.49
CA PRO A 57 -28.53 -17.45 5.84
C PRO A 57 -28.48 -18.63 6.83
N ASN A 58 -27.95 -18.42 8.04
CA ASN A 58 -27.87 -19.44 9.08
C ASN A 58 -29.17 -19.58 9.91
N GLY A 59 -30.15 -18.71 9.72
CA GLY A 59 -31.43 -18.72 10.42
C GLY A 59 -32.60 -18.94 9.45
N ALA A 60 -33.49 -17.95 9.37
CA ALA A 60 -34.67 -17.96 8.51
C ALA A 60 -34.37 -17.74 7.01
N ASN A 61 -33.11 -17.46 6.65
CA ASN A 61 -32.63 -17.30 5.27
C ASN A 61 -33.44 -16.29 4.44
N PHE A 62 -33.89 -15.22 5.09
CA PHE A 62 -34.66 -14.13 4.47
C PHE A 62 -33.75 -13.13 3.77
N ILE A 63 -32.60 -12.82 4.39
CA ILE A 63 -31.54 -12.00 3.80
C ILE A 63 -30.54 -12.96 3.17
N ARG A 64 -30.35 -12.85 1.85
CA ARG A 64 -29.46 -13.74 1.06
C ARG A 64 -28.33 -12.95 0.39
N PRO A 65 -27.27 -12.59 1.14
CA PRO A 65 -26.18 -11.77 0.61
C PRO A 65 -25.48 -12.38 -0.61
N ASN A 66 -25.37 -13.71 -0.65
CA ASN A 66 -24.72 -14.42 -1.76
C ASN A 66 -25.53 -14.34 -3.05
N ASP A 67 -26.87 -14.37 -2.95
CA ASP A 67 -27.75 -14.18 -4.11
C ASP A 67 -27.68 -12.73 -4.61
N TYR A 68 -27.62 -11.75 -3.69
CA TYR A 68 -27.47 -10.34 -4.04
C TYR A 68 -26.11 -9.99 -4.66
N ALA A 69 -25.05 -10.67 -4.21
CA ALA A 69 -23.71 -10.58 -4.78
C ALA A 69 -23.54 -11.40 -6.07
N GLN A 70 -24.61 -12.02 -6.55
CA GLN A 70 -24.67 -12.83 -7.78
C GLN A 70 -23.70 -14.02 -7.78
N CYS A 71 -23.34 -14.53 -6.61
CA CYS A 71 -22.36 -15.61 -6.47
C CYS A 71 -22.81 -16.96 -7.07
N SER A 72 -24.07 -17.07 -7.49
CA SER A 72 -24.68 -18.26 -8.10
C SER A 72 -24.77 -18.20 -9.63
N LEU A 73 -24.27 -17.13 -10.28
CA LEU A 73 -24.24 -17.03 -11.75
C LEU A 73 -23.00 -17.72 -12.34
N ASP A 74 -23.21 -18.50 -13.40
CA ASP A 74 -22.13 -19.14 -14.16
C ASP A 74 -21.18 -18.08 -14.75
N GLY A 75 -19.88 -18.20 -14.42
CA GLY A 75 -18.81 -17.33 -14.92
C GLY A 75 -18.25 -16.31 -13.94
N ILE A 76 -18.78 -16.23 -12.71
CA ILE A 76 -18.23 -15.39 -11.64
C ILE A 76 -17.25 -16.22 -10.79
N SER A 77 -16.01 -15.75 -10.64
CA SER A 77 -15.03 -16.41 -9.77
C SER A 77 -15.34 -16.15 -8.29
N ASP A 78 -14.87 -17.02 -7.40
CA ASP A 78 -15.04 -16.82 -5.94
C ASP A 78 -14.48 -15.45 -5.47
N ALA A 79 -13.40 -14.99 -6.10
CA ALA A 79 -12.82 -13.67 -5.83
C ALA A 79 -13.75 -12.53 -6.26
N ASP A 80 -14.44 -12.66 -7.39
CA ASP A 80 -15.38 -11.66 -7.89
C ASP A 80 -16.66 -11.63 -7.04
N CYS A 81 -17.14 -12.79 -6.60
CA CYS A 81 -18.24 -12.89 -5.62
C CYS A 81 -17.89 -12.17 -4.31
N GLU A 82 -16.68 -12.38 -3.78
CA GLU A 82 -16.24 -11.72 -2.56
C GLU A 82 -16.10 -10.19 -2.74
N ASN A 83 -15.58 -9.74 -3.88
CA ASN A 83 -15.51 -8.33 -4.22
C ASN A 83 -16.90 -7.68 -4.30
N ASN A 84 -17.87 -8.34 -4.96
CA ASN A 84 -19.24 -7.86 -5.06
C ASN A 84 -19.91 -7.77 -3.69
N ARG A 85 -19.74 -8.79 -2.85
CA ARG A 85 -20.25 -8.80 -1.48
C ARG A 85 -19.65 -7.65 -0.67
N ASN A 86 -18.34 -7.46 -0.73
CA ASN A 86 -17.65 -6.37 -0.02
C ASN A 86 -18.12 -5.00 -0.51
N ALA A 87 -18.38 -4.83 -1.81
CA ALA A 87 -18.92 -3.60 -2.37
C ALA A 87 -20.35 -3.32 -1.88
N ILE A 88 -21.23 -4.32 -1.83
CA ILE A 88 -22.58 -4.19 -1.28
C ILE A 88 -22.51 -3.83 0.20
N THR A 89 -21.69 -4.54 0.99
CA THR A 89 -21.48 -4.24 2.41
C THR A 89 -20.98 -2.82 2.62
N LEU A 90 -19.98 -2.36 1.85
CA LEU A 90 -19.46 -1.01 1.94
C LEU A 90 -20.54 0.05 1.67
N ASN A 91 -21.32 -0.12 0.61
CA ASN A 91 -22.38 0.82 0.25
C ASN A 91 -23.52 0.80 1.27
N PHE A 92 -23.90 -0.36 1.78
CA PHE A 92 -24.89 -0.47 2.84
C PHE A 92 -24.39 0.18 4.14
N SER A 93 -23.15 -0.05 4.53
CA SER A 93 -22.53 0.63 5.68
C SER A 93 -22.49 2.14 5.51
N ARG A 94 -22.16 2.65 4.30
CA ARG A 94 -22.22 4.09 4.00
C ARG A 94 -23.63 4.64 4.14
N LEU A 95 -24.64 3.91 3.66
CA LEU A 95 -26.04 4.31 3.80
C LEU A 95 -26.47 4.35 5.27
N VAL A 96 -26.14 3.32 6.06
CA VAL A 96 -26.44 3.27 7.49
C VAL A 96 -25.75 4.41 8.24
N LEU A 97 -24.46 4.64 7.98
CA LEU A 97 -23.71 5.76 8.56
C LEU A 97 -24.35 7.11 8.18
N GLY A 98 -24.78 7.28 6.92
CA GLY A 98 -25.49 8.46 6.47
C GLY A 98 -26.80 8.70 7.22
N VAL A 99 -27.63 7.65 7.37
CA VAL A 99 -28.89 7.73 8.13
C VAL A 99 -28.65 8.02 9.61
N GLN A 100 -27.65 7.37 10.22
CA GLN A 100 -27.28 7.59 11.62
C GLN A 100 -26.79 9.02 11.85
N LEU A 101 -25.99 9.58 10.94
CA LEU A 101 -25.55 10.97 11.00
C LEU A 101 -26.74 11.93 10.90
N VAL A 102 -27.72 11.67 10.03
CA VAL A 102 -28.95 12.47 9.94
C VAL A 102 -29.76 12.38 11.23
N LEU A 103 -29.97 11.18 11.77
CA LEU A 103 -30.70 10.98 13.03
C LEU A 103 -30.02 11.66 14.21
N ALA A 104 -28.70 11.52 14.33
CA ALA A 104 -27.92 12.23 15.34
C ALA A 104 -28.08 13.75 15.18
N GLY A 105 -28.03 14.26 13.95
CA GLY A 105 -28.28 15.67 13.64
C GLY A 105 -29.66 16.17 14.08
N VAL A 106 -30.72 15.35 13.91
CA VAL A 106 -32.10 15.67 14.34
C VAL A 106 -32.26 15.57 15.86
N GLN A 107 -31.53 14.67 16.52
CA GLN A 107 -31.56 14.50 17.97
C GLN A 107 -30.80 15.59 18.74
N LEU A 108 -29.93 16.36 18.08
CA LEU A 108 -29.22 17.46 18.72
C LEU A 108 -30.22 18.55 19.17
N PRO A 109 -30.11 19.05 20.42
CA PRO A 109 -30.97 20.13 20.90
C PRO A 109 -30.87 21.35 19.96
N SER A 110 -32.01 22.00 19.67
CA SER A 110 -32.05 23.17 18.78
C SER A 110 -31.13 24.31 19.23
N LYS A 111 -30.84 24.40 20.54
CA LYS A 111 -29.84 25.33 21.09
C LYS A 111 -28.42 25.00 20.66
N TYR A 112 -28.03 23.72 20.62
CA TYR A 112 -26.69 23.29 20.20
C TYR A 112 -26.40 23.66 18.75
N LEU A 113 -27.37 23.41 17.85
CA LEU A 113 -27.27 23.80 16.44
C LEU A 113 -27.11 25.32 16.26
N ARG A 114 -27.66 26.14 17.16
CA ARG A 114 -27.48 27.60 17.15
C ARG A 114 -26.15 28.04 17.76
N THR A 115 -25.70 27.41 18.85
CA THR A 115 -24.43 27.74 19.51
C THR A 115 -23.24 27.40 18.62
N GLU A 116 -23.25 26.21 18.00
CA GLU A 116 -22.14 25.69 17.19
C GLU A 116 -22.37 25.86 15.67
N TRP A 117 -23.30 26.73 15.26
CA TRP A 117 -23.65 26.91 13.84
C TRP A 117 -22.43 27.22 12.95
N LYS A 118 -21.45 27.98 13.47
CA LYS A 118 -20.21 28.29 12.73
C LYS A 118 -19.38 27.03 12.48
N SER A 119 -19.07 26.27 13.53
CA SER A 119 -18.34 25.00 13.48
C SER A 119 -19.04 23.98 12.58
N LEU A 120 -20.36 23.83 12.75
CA LEU A 120 -21.19 22.92 11.96
C LEU A 120 -21.30 23.34 10.49
N SER A 121 -21.47 24.64 10.20
CA SER A 121 -21.53 25.12 8.81
C SER A 121 -20.19 24.97 8.09
N LEU A 122 -19.06 25.13 8.79
CA LEU A 122 -17.72 24.89 8.26
C LEU A 122 -17.49 23.40 7.97
N LEU A 123 -17.90 22.52 8.91
CA LEU A 123 -17.76 21.08 8.78
C LEU A 123 -18.68 20.51 7.69
N LEU A 124 -19.98 20.80 7.76
CA LEU A 124 -21.02 20.26 6.87
C LEU A 124 -21.05 20.94 5.49
N GLY A 125 -20.61 22.20 5.41
CA GLY A 125 -20.51 22.94 4.15
C GLY A 125 -19.18 22.65 3.45
N PRO A 126 -18.15 23.51 3.60
CA PRO A 126 -16.85 23.32 2.94
C PRO A 126 -16.17 21.99 3.25
N GLY A 127 -16.23 21.52 4.50
CA GLY A 127 -15.56 20.28 4.92
C GLY A 127 -16.14 19.01 4.30
N MET A 128 -17.45 18.96 4.02
CA MET A 128 -18.07 17.79 3.38
C MET A 128 -18.24 17.94 1.87
N THR A 129 -18.31 19.17 1.35
CA THR A 129 -18.57 19.40 -0.09
C THR A 129 -17.35 19.82 -0.90
N SER A 130 -16.23 20.22 -0.28
CA SER A 130 -15.07 20.79 -0.99
C SER A 130 -13.74 20.58 -0.27
N PHE A 131 -13.57 19.52 0.52
CA PHE A 131 -12.32 19.28 1.23
C PHE A 131 -11.20 18.80 0.29
N CYS A 132 -10.55 19.77 -0.32
CA CYS A 132 -9.30 19.60 -1.05
C CYS A 132 -8.16 20.01 -0.11
N LEU A 133 -7.39 19.03 0.36
CA LEU A 133 -6.14 19.30 1.06
C LEU A 133 -5.01 19.49 0.05
N LYS A 134 -4.14 20.46 0.32
CA LYS A 134 -2.83 20.56 -0.32
C LYS A 134 -1.85 19.65 0.40
N ILE A 135 -1.46 18.55 -0.22
CA ILE A 135 -0.56 17.56 0.36
C ILE A 135 0.78 17.61 -0.36
N VAL A 136 1.86 17.77 0.39
CA VAL A 136 3.22 17.75 -0.16
C VAL A 136 3.97 16.52 0.32
N ILE A 137 4.52 15.75 -0.61
CA ILE A 137 5.27 14.52 -0.35
C ILE A 137 6.73 14.78 -0.71
N ILE A 138 7.64 14.52 0.24
CA ILE A 138 9.08 14.71 0.06
C ILE A 138 9.68 13.37 -0.35
N GLY A 139 10.12 13.26 -1.60
CA GLY A 139 10.75 12.09 -2.20
C GLY A 139 9.82 11.33 -3.17
N ALA A 140 10.30 11.06 -4.38
CA ALA A 140 9.63 10.23 -5.39
C ALA A 140 10.17 8.79 -5.43
N GLY A 141 10.66 8.28 -4.29
CA GLY A 141 10.94 6.86 -4.11
C GLY A 141 9.66 6.02 -4.04
N LEU A 142 9.80 4.69 -3.93
CA LEU A 142 8.66 3.76 -3.88
C LEU A 142 7.65 4.12 -2.77
N GLY A 143 8.13 4.56 -1.60
CA GLY A 143 7.27 4.99 -0.48
C GLY A 143 6.47 6.26 -0.78
N GLY A 144 7.11 7.29 -1.36
CA GLY A 144 6.45 8.54 -1.71
C GLY A 144 5.45 8.37 -2.85
N LEU A 145 5.78 7.57 -3.87
CA LEU A 145 4.86 7.21 -4.94
C LEU A 145 3.69 6.37 -4.42
N ALA A 146 3.93 5.42 -3.51
CA ALA A 146 2.86 4.65 -2.86
C ALA A 146 1.90 5.56 -2.07
N ALA A 147 2.44 6.54 -1.34
CA ALA A 147 1.62 7.53 -0.63
C ALA A 147 0.79 8.37 -1.61
N ALA A 148 1.40 8.88 -2.69
CA ALA A 148 0.71 9.67 -3.70
C ALA A 148 -0.43 8.88 -4.39
N LEU A 149 -0.18 7.63 -4.76
CA LEU A 149 -1.17 6.73 -5.35
C LEU A 149 -2.32 6.45 -4.37
N SER A 150 -2.00 6.17 -3.11
CA SER A 150 -3.01 5.89 -2.08
C SER A 150 -3.92 7.10 -1.85
N ILE A 151 -3.33 8.30 -1.76
CA ILE A 151 -4.09 9.56 -1.62
C ILE A 151 -5.04 9.74 -2.80
N LYS A 152 -4.54 9.59 -4.04
CA LYS A 152 -5.37 9.80 -5.23
C LYS A 152 -6.43 8.73 -5.43
N GLN A 153 -6.21 7.50 -4.97
CA GLN A 153 -7.23 6.46 -5.01
C GLN A 153 -8.41 6.75 -4.08
N GLU A 154 -8.13 7.17 -2.86
CA GLU A 154 -9.17 7.37 -1.84
C GLU A 154 -9.79 8.77 -1.93
N SER A 155 -9.04 9.77 -2.39
CA SER A 155 -9.48 11.16 -2.48
C SER A 155 -8.86 11.87 -3.69
N PRO A 156 -9.45 11.67 -4.89
CA PRO A 156 -8.93 12.23 -6.15
C PRO A 156 -8.77 13.76 -6.14
N GLU A 157 -9.61 14.44 -5.37
CA GLU A 157 -9.71 15.90 -5.30
C GLU A 157 -8.53 16.57 -4.58
N HIS A 158 -7.76 15.85 -3.75
CA HIS A 158 -6.64 16.46 -3.03
C HIS A 158 -5.53 16.95 -3.97
N ASP A 159 -5.00 18.16 -3.75
CA ASP A 159 -3.87 18.69 -4.51
C ASP A 159 -2.56 18.09 -3.99
N THR A 160 -2.07 17.05 -4.67
CA THR A 160 -0.87 16.33 -4.28
C THR A 160 0.33 16.78 -5.11
N LEU A 161 1.36 17.27 -4.42
CA LEU A 161 2.67 17.60 -5.00
C LEU A 161 3.74 16.66 -4.43
N VAL A 162 4.49 16.00 -5.30
CA VAL A 162 5.69 15.23 -4.95
C VAL A 162 6.94 16.02 -5.34
N ILE A 163 7.83 16.28 -4.38
CA ILE A 163 9.11 16.96 -4.61
C ILE A 163 10.23 15.92 -4.57
N GLU A 164 11.07 15.89 -5.60
CA GLU A 164 12.20 14.97 -5.70
C GLU A 164 13.50 15.74 -5.95
N SER A 165 14.52 15.37 -5.19
CA SER A 165 15.87 15.91 -5.26
C SER A 165 16.58 15.56 -6.57
N ALA A 166 16.38 14.34 -7.09
CA ALA A 166 16.94 13.91 -8.35
C ALA A 166 16.31 14.67 -9.53
N PRO A 167 17.10 15.06 -10.56
CA PRO A 167 16.57 15.77 -11.72
C PRO A 167 15.67 14.90 -12.61
N VAL A 168 15.82 13.58 -12.51
CA VAL A 168 15.10 12.57 -13.29
C VAL A 168 15.05 11.28 -12.47
N LEU A 169 13.99 10.49 -12.64
CA LEU A 169 13.92 9.13 -12.11
C LEU A 169 15.02 8.27 -12.75
N ALA A 170 16.02 7.90 -11.96
CA ALA A 170 17.16 7.14 -12.47
C ALA A 170 16.77 5.70 -12.84
N GLU A 171 17.25 5.22 -13.99
CA GLU A 171 17.14 3.81 -14.40
C GLU A 171 18.05 2.87 -13.58
N ILE A 172 18.94 3.42 -12.75
CA ILE A 172 19.92 2.64 -11.98
C ILE A 172 19.21 1.99 -10.79
N GLY A 173 19.08 0.67 -10.83
CA GLY A 173 18.49 -0.10 -9.73
C GLY A 173 18.88 -1.55 -9.79
N ALA A 174 18.91 -2.21 -8.63
CA ALA A 174 18.94 -3.66 -8.57
C ALA A 174 17.52 -4.23 -8.66
N GLY A 175 17.44 -5.55 -8.74
CA GLY A 175 16.19 -6.26 -8.53
C GLY A 175 15.63 -6.05 -7.12
N LEU A 176 14.34 -6.30 -6.97
CA LEU A 176 13.65 -6.43 -5.70
C LEU A 176 12.56 -7.49 -5.81
N GLN A 177 12.23 -8.09 -4.67
CA GLN A 177 11.19 -9.11 -4.57
C GLN A 177 9.95 -8.50 -3.92
N LEU A 178 8.82 -8.58 -4.61
CA LEU A 178 7.52 -8.12 -4.14
C LEU A 178 6.70 -9.31 -3.69
N THR A 179 6.46 -9.39 -2.39
CA THR A 179 5.61 -10.40 -1.77
C THR A 179 4.12 -10.04 -1.90
N PRO A 180 3.18 -11.00 -1.70
CA PRO A 180 1.74 -10.81 -1.88
C PRO A 180 1.07 -9.66 -1.11
N ASN A 181 1.68 -9.20 -0.01
CA ASN A 181 1.25 -8.02 0.75
C ASN A 181 1.48 -6.71 0.00
N ALA A 182 2.52 -6.62 -0.83
CA ALA A 182 2.81 -5.44 -1.65
C ALA A 182 2.11 -5.50 -3.01
N THR A 183 2.17 -6.64 -3.69
CA THR A 183 1.56 -6.80 -5.03
C THR A 183 0.05 -6.59 -5.03
N ARG A 184 -0.66 -7.00 -3.96
CA ARG A 184 -2.11 -6.71 -3.83
C ARG A 184 -2.42 -5.22 -3.87
N LEU A 185 -1.57 -4.38 -3.27
CA LEU A 185 -1.76 -2.93 -3.26
C LEU A 185 -1.48 -2.34 -4.63
N LEU A 186 -0.40 -2.80 -5.29
CA LEU A 186 -0.07 -2.40 -6.66
C LEU A 186 -1.21 -2.75 -7.63
N ILE A 187 -1.80 -3.93 -7.51
CA ILE A 187 -2.94 -4.36 -8.33
C ILE A 187 -4.16 -3.48 -8.03
N ARG A 188 -4.46 -3.22 -6.75
CA ARG A 188 -5.55 -2.29 -6.36
C ARG A 188 -5.33 -0.89 -6.94
N TRP A 189 -4.09 -0.42 -7.02
CA TRP A 189 -3.70 0.85 -7.65
C TRP A 189 -3.75 0.84 -9.19
N GLY A 190 -4.21 -0.25 -9.81
CA GLY A 190 -4.36 -0.36 -11.28
C GLY A 190 -3.07 -0.68 -12.01
N LEU A 191 -1.98 -1.04 -11.31
CA LEU A 191 -0.66 -1.26 -11.91
C LEU A 191 -0.49 -2.67 -12.49
N LYS A 192 -1.47 -3.57 -12.35
CA LYS A 192 -1.34 -4.95 -12.85
C LYS A 192 -0.93 -5.01 -14.33
N PRO A 193 -1.59 -4.32 -15.27
CA PRO A 193 -1.29 -4.47 -16.70
C PRO A 193 0.10 -3.94 -17.10
N SER A 194 0.64 -2.97 -16.37
CA SER A 194 1.99 -2.43 -16.64
C SER A 194 3.07 -3.31 -16.01
N LEU A 195 2.86 -3.78 -14.78
CA LEU A 195 3.85 -4.57 -14.05
C LEU A 195 3.93 -6.02 -14.52
N GLU A 196 2.81 -6.66 -14.88
CA GLU A 196 2.77 -8.08 -15.29
C GLU A 196 3.61 -8.35 -16.56
N LYS A 197 3.80 -7.34 -17.41
CA LYS A 197 4.64 -7.44 -18.63
C LYS A 197 6.14 -7.54 -18.34
N VAL A 198 6.57 -7.02 -17.19
CA VAL A 198 8.00 -6.87 -16.82
C VAL A 198 8.35 -7.63 -15.54
N ALA A 199 7.36 -8.10 -14.78
CA ALA A 199 7.55 -8.94 -13.61
C ALA A 199 7.97 -10.35 -14.00
N SER A 200 8.85 -10.94 -13.20
CA SER A 200 9.13 -12.38 -13.22
C SER A 200 8.39 -13.04 -12.06
N SER A 201 7.68 -14.14 -12.34
CA SER A 201 7.00 -14.93 -11.32
C SER A 201 7.76 -16.24 -11.07
N PRO A 202 8.53 -16.37 -9.97
CA PRO A 202 9.35 -17.55 -9.72
C PRO A 202 8.51 -18.80 -9.46
N GLU A 203 8.69 -19.83 -10.28
CA GLU A 203 8.07 -21.15 -10.12
C GLU A 203 8.76 -22.00 -9.04
N GLU A 204 10.02 -21.71 -8.75
CA GLU A 204 10.80 -22.42 -7.76
C GLU A 204 11.44 -21.47 -6.75
N PHE A 205 11.53 -21.94 -5.50
CA PHE A 205 12.34 -21.31 -4.47
C PHE A 205 13.33 -22.34 -3.93
N LEU A 206 14.62 -22.14 -4.19
CA LEU A 206 15.69 -23.08 -3.85
C LEU A 206 16.59 -22.46 -2.78
N VAL A 207 16.92 -23.27 -1.76
CA VAL A 207 17.95 -22.94 -0.76
C VAL A 207 19.03 -23.99 -0.85
N ARG A 208 20.22 -23.59 -1.29
CA ARG A 208 21.42 -24.42 -1.44
C ARG A 208 22.41 -24.13 -0.34
N ARG A 209 23.18 -25.14 0.05
CA ARG A 209 24.43 -24.91 0.79
C ARG A 209 25.39 -24.14 -0.12
N TYR A 210 26.22 -23.27 0.46
CA TYR A 210 27.11 -22.39 -0.28
C TYR A 210 28.00 -23.07 -1.33
N ASP A 211 28.41 -24.33 -1.10
CA ASP A 211 29.27 -25.09 -2.00
C ASP A 211 28.50 -25.91 -3.06
N GLY A 212 27.18 -25.74 -3.14
CA GLY A 212 26.32 -26.40 -4.13
C GLY A 212 26.08 -27.89 -3.91
N ARG A 213 26.73 -28.52 -2.91
CA ARG A 213 26.70 -29.98 -2.72
C ARG A 213 25.38 -30.51 -2.17
N LYS A 214 24.55 -29.64 -1.60
CA LYS A 214 23.29 -30.02 -0.97
C LYS A 214 22.23 -28.95 -1.17
N LEU A 215 21.04 -29.39 -1.57
CA LEU A 215 19.81 -28.61 -1.47
C LEU A 215 19.32 -28.71 -0.01
N LEU A 216 19.26 -27.56 0.66
CA LEU A 216 18.80 -27.43 2.05
C LEU A 216 17.28 -27.28 2.13
N GLY A 217 16.68 -26.69 1.10
CA GLY A 217 15.23 -26.52 1.01
C GLY A 217 14.79 -26.21 -0.42
N GLU A 218 13.56 -26.60 -0.71
CA GLU A 218 12.95 -26.43 -2.02
C GLU A 218 11.46 -26.19 -1.89
N ARG A 219 10.93 -25.33 -2.75
CA ARG A 219 9.51 -25.20 -3.06
C ARG A 219 9.35 -25.19 -4.56
N GLN A 220 8.51 -26.09 -5.05
CA GLN A 220 8.05 -26.16 -6.44
C GLN A 220 6.69 -25.49 -6.54
N ASN A 221 6.32 -25.02 -7.73
CA ASN A 221 5.07 -24.30 -7.98
C ASN A 221 4.89 -23.06 -7.07
N PHE A 222 5.99 -22.40 -6.72
CA PHE A 222 6.03 -21.35 -5.70
C PHE A 222 5.11 -20.17 -6.04
N ALA A 223 5.15 -19.65 -7.26
CA ALA A 223 4.25 -18.56 -7.68
C ALA A 223 2.76 -18.91 -7.54
N ALA A 224 2.37 -20.15 -7.88
CA ALA A 224 0.98 -20.61 -7.74
C ALA A 224 0.59 -20.76 -6.27
N GLU A 225 1.47 -21.34 -5.44
CA GLU A 225 1.25 -21.45 -3.99
C GLU A 225 1.05 -20.07 -3.35
N MET A 226 1.87 -19.07 -3.72
CA MET A 226 1.73 -17.71 -3.19
C MET A 226 0.39 -17.08 -3.57
N LEU A 227 -0.06 -17.28 -4.81
CA LEU A 227 -1.34 -16.78 -5.30
C LEU A 227 -2.52 -17.45 -4.57
N GLU A 228 -2.51 -18.77 -4.47
CA GLU A 228 -3.56 -19.54 -3.79
C GLU A 228 -3.65 -19.15 -2.30
N LYS A 229 -2.51 -19.10 -1.61
CA LYS A 229 -2.46 -18.88 -0.16
C LYS A 229 -2.75 -17.44 0.25
N TYR A 230 -2.32 -16.46 -0.54
CA TYR A 230 -2.34 -15.04 -0.15
C TYR A 230 -3.20 -14.15 -1.05
N GLY A 231 -3.86 -14.72 -2.08
CA GLY A 231 -4.72 -14.00 -3.02
C GLY A 231 -3.99 -13.00 -3.91
N SER A 232 -2.66 -13.07 -3.99
CA SER A 232 -1.87 -12.16 -4.83
C SER A 232 -0.51 -12.74 -5.19
N HIS A 233 0.11 -12.17 -6.23
CA HIS A 233 1.32 -12.72 -6.83
C HIS A 233 2.59 -12.43 -6.01
N TYR A 234 3.60 -13.28 -6.15
CA TYR A 234 4.98 -12.97 -5.81
C TYR A 234 5.72 -12.58 -7.09
N TRP A 235 6.31 -11.39 -7.12
CA TRP A 235 6.97 -10.86 -8.31
C TRP A 235 8.40 -10.42 -8.02
N ASP A 236 9.34 -10.91 -8.81
CA ASP A 236 10.68 -10.38 -8.92
C ASP A 236 10.70 -9.28 -10.00
N MET A 237 11.17 -8.08 -9.65
CA MET A 237 11.07 -6.90 -10.51
C MET A 237 12.32 -6.04 -10.49
N HIS A 238 12.63 -5.40 -11.60
CA HIS A 238 13.65 -4.35 -11.63
C HIS A 238 13.10 -3.08 -10.95
N ARG A 239 13.86 -2.49 -10.01
CA ARG A 239 13.38 -1.34 -9.21
C ARG A 239 12.93 -0.17 -10.06
N ALA A 240 13.66 0.14 -11.14
CA ALA A 240 13.35 1.27 -12.01
C ALA A 240 12.00 1.06 -12.73
N ASP A 241 11.69 -0.17 -13.16
CA ASP A 241 10.46 -0.46 -13.89
C ASP A 241 9.23 -0.30 -12.96
N LEU A 242 9.35 -0.75 -11.70
CA LEU A 242 8.32 -0.54 -10.68
C LEU A 242 8.14 0.96 -10.38
N GLN A 243 9.23 1.69 -10.16
CA GLN A 243 9.18 3.12 -9.84
C GLN A 243 8.56 3.93 -10.98
N LEU A 244 8.93 3.63 -12.23
CA LEU A 244 8.39 4.30 -13.41
C LEU A 244 6.89 4.02 -13.58
N ALA A 245 6.47 2.75 -13.45
CA ALA A 245 5.06 2.39 -13.54
C ALA A 245 4.21 3.11 -12.47
N MET A 246 4.71 3.19 -11.23
CA MET A 246 4.04 3.93 -10.16
C MET A 246 4.00 5.43 -10.43
N PHE A 247 5.07 6.01 -10.98
CA PHE A 247 5.14 7.41 -11.35
C PHE A 247 4.13 7.75 -12.46
N ASP A 248 4.09 6.96 -13.54
CA ASP A 248 3.18 7.18 -14.66
C ASP A 248 1.72 7.07 -14.21
N GLN A 249 1.41 6.11 -13.34
CA GLN A 249 0.08 5.97 -12.75
C GLN A 249 -0.27 7.13 -11.81
N ALA A 250 0.66 7.59 -10.98
CA ALA A 250 0.41 8.74 -10.11
C ALA A 250 0.17 10.02 -10.93
N LYS A 251 0.97 10.21 -12.00
CA LYS A 251 0.83 11.33 -12.92
C LYS A 251 -0.50 11.30 -13.67
N SER A 252 -0.96 10.12 -14.12
CA SER A 252 -2.26 9.98 -14.79
C SER A 252 -3.44 10.30 -13.86
N LEU A 253 -3.27 10.13 -12.55
CA LEU A 253 -4.22 10.53 -11.51
C LEU A 253 -4.09 12.00 -11.08
N GLY A 254 -3.29 12.81 -11.78
CA GLY A 254 -3.16 14.25 -11.55
C GLY A 254 -2.22 14.64 -10.41
N VAL A 255 -1.31 13.75 -9.97
CA VAL A 255 -0.23 14.12 -9.05
C VAL A 255 0.76 15.03 -9.77
N ARG A 256 1.13 16.15 -9.13
CA ARG A 256 2.16 17.08 -9.63
C ARG A 256 3.53 16.65 -9.14
N PHE A 257 4.54 16.80 -9.98
CA PHE A 257 5.92 16.43 -9.65
C PHE A 257 6.87 17.61 -9.87
N GLN A 258 7.76 17.83 -8.92
CA GLN A 258 8.83 18.82 -8.98
C GLN A 258 10.18 18.13 -8.76
N PHE A 259 10.86 17.82 -9.86
CA PHE A 259 12.19 17.20 -9.85
C PHE A 259 13.32 18.23 -9.67
N GLY A 260 14.53 17.75 -9.38
CA GLY A 260 15.72 18.60 -9.24
C GLY A 260 15.56 19.66 -8.15
N THR A 261 14.86 19.34 -7.07
CA THR A 261 14.58 20.25 -5.97
C THR A 261 14.75 19.51 -4.65
N LEU A 262 15.76 19.90 -3.88
CA LEU A 262 16.02 19.30 -2.56
C LEU A 262 15.25 20.08 -1.49
N VAL A 263 14.50 19.38 -0.65
CA VAL A 263 13.94 19.98 0.58
C VAL A 263 15.04 20.02 1.64
N THR A 264 15.39 21.22 2.10
CA THR A 264 16.48 21.42 3.06
C THR A 264 15.99 21.51 4.50
N ASP A 265 14.76 21.98 4.70
CA ASP A 265 14.18 22.18 6.02
C ASP A 265 12.65 22.04 6.01
N VAL A 266 12.08 21.65 7.14
CA VAL A 266 10.62 21.54 7.36
C VAL A 266 10.32 22.18 8.71
N ASP A 267 9.40 23.14 8.73
CA ASP A 267 8.93 23.72 9.98
C ASP A 267 7.92 22.74 10.62
N PRO A 268 8.12 22.30 11.87
CA PRO A 268 7.19 21.39 12.53
C PRO A 268 5.98 22.09 13.19
N THR A 269 6.00 23.43 13.28
CA THR A 269 4.94 24.24 13.91
C THR A 269 3.88 24.70 12.91
N ILE A 270 4.27 24.80 11.65
CA ILE A 270 3.39 25.08 10.52
C ILE A 270 3.75 24.12 9.39
N PRO A 271 2.79 23.60 8.61
CA PRO A 271 3.07 22.72 7.47
C PRO A 271 3.73 23.48 6.30
N GLN A 272 4.99 23.88 6.49
CA GLN A 272 5.82 24.61 5.53
C GLN A 272 7.17 23.92 5.38
N LEU A 273 7.65 23.86 4.14
CA LEU A 273 8.99 23.38 3.83
C LEU A 273 9.80 24.43 3.06
N THR A 274 11.11 24.33 3.17
CA THR A 274 12.07 25.19 2.46
C THR A 274 12.90 24.33 1.51
N THR A 275 13.04 24.79 0.27
CA THR A 275 13.87 24.12 -0.75
C THR A 275 15.28 24.71 -0.81
N ASP A 276 16.18 23.98 -1.45
CA ASP A 276 17.55 24.41 -1.78
C ASP A 276 17.63 25.69 -2.63
N LYS A 277 16.54 26.01 -3.33
CA LYS A 277 16.39 27.27 -4.10
C LYS A 277 15.88 28.43 -3.25
N GLY A 278 15.66 28.23 -1.95
CA GLY A 278 15.10 29.21 -1.03
C GLY A 278 13.58 29.39 -1.15
N GLU A 279 12.90 28.56 -1.94
CA GLU A 279 11.45 28.57 -2.09
C GLU A 279 10.80 28.03 -0.81
N LYS A 280 9.78 28.72 -0.31
CA LYS A 280 8.95 28.27 0.81
C LYS A 280 7.62 27.76 0.29
N ILE A 281 7.32 26.49 0.56
CA ILE A 281 6.09 25.83 0.11
C ILE A 281 5.23 25.52 1.34
N THR A 282 4.01 26.06 1.36
CA THR A 282 3.00 25.73 2.37
C THR A 282 2.10 24.58 1.89
N ALA A 283 1.66 23.74 2.82
CA ALA A 283 0.76 22.62 2.61
C ALA A 283 -0.23 22.54 3.77
N ASP A 284 -1.23 21.66 3.70
CA ASP A 284 -2.03 21.27 4.86
C ASP A 284 -1.43 20.02 5.53
N LEU A 285 -0.76 19.17 4.76
CA LEU A 285 -0.05 17.98 5.22
C LEU A 285 1.27 17.82 4.47
N VAL A 286 2.34 17.54 5.22
CA VAL A 286 3.64 17.18 4.68
C VAL A 286 3.94 15.71 5.01
N ILE A 287 4.19 14.91 3.99
CA ILE A 287 4.58 13.50 4.14
C ILE A 287 6.07 13.37 3.83
N ALA A 288 6.86 13.04 4.84
CA ALA A 288 8.28 12.76 4.69
C ALA A 288 8.50 11.32 4.18
N ALA A 289 8.90 11.18 2.92
CA ALA A 289 9.25 9.91 2.28
C ALA A 289 10.68 9.94 1.68
N ASP A 290 11.59 10.67 2.34
CA ASP A 290 12.96 11.00 1.92
C ASP A 290 14.00 9.91 2.25
N GLY A 291 13.55 8.69 2.55
CA GLY A 291 14.37 7.48 2.57
C GLY A 291 15.32 7.32 3.76
N LEU A 292 16.31 6.43 3.62
CA LEU A 292 17.24 6.10 4.70
C LEU A 292 18.03 7.33 5.20
N TRP A 293 18.38 8.24 4.30
CA TRP A 293 19.15 9.45 4.61
C TRP A 293 18.26 10.65 4.98
N SER A 294 17.02 10.38 5.38
CA SER A 294 16.02 11.38 5.74
C SER A 294 16.59 12.46 6.67
N LYS A 295 16.58 13.70 6.19
CA LYS A 295 16.89 14.89 7.02
C LYS A 295 15.68 15.29 7.85
N THR A 296 14.49 15.14 7.28
CA THR A 296 13.21 15.45 7.93
C THR A 296 12.98 14.62 9.20
N ARG A 297 13.51 13.39 9.25
CA ARG A 297 13.49 12.57 10.47
C ARG A 297 14.15 13.26 11.66
N SER A 298 15.25 13.98 11.45
CA SER A 298 15.93 14.69 12.55
C SER A 298 15.08 15.85 13.05
N THR A 299 14.36 16.53 12.15
CA THR A 299 13.36 17.55 12.52
C THR A 299 12.23 16.93 13.35
N VAL A 300 11.63 15.81 12.92
CA VAL A 300 10.57 15.11 13.67
C VAL A 300 11.01 14.74 15.09
N LEU A 301 12.28 14.34 15.25
CA LEU A 301 12.84 13.92 16.52
C LEU A 301 13.39 15.05 17.39
N GLY A 302 13.59 16.25 16.84
CA GLY A 302 14.32 17.34 17.50
C GLY A 302 15.79 17.03 17.80
N ARG A 303 16.37 15.99 17.18
CA ARG A 303 17.78 15.58 17.36
C ARG A 303 18.32 14.85 16.12
N PRO A 304 19.64 14.88 15.87
CA PRO A 304 20.25 14.08 14.82
C PRO A 304 19.91 12.59 14.96
N SER A 305 19.53 11.98 13.84
CA SER A 305 19.34 10.53 13.74
C SER A 305 20.03 10.07 12.45
N PRO A 306 21.33 9.75 12.47
CA PRO A 306 22.00 9.13 11.32
C PRO A 306 21.59 7.65 11.18
N PRO A 307 21.72 7.04 9.99
CA PRO A 307 21.66 5.59 9.83
C PRO A 307 22.74 4.87 10.62
N ILE A 308 22.48 3.62 10.98
CA ILE A 308 23.38 2.75 11.75
C ILE A 308 23.81 1.61 10.84
N ALA A 309 25.12 1.35 10.74
CA ALA A 309 25.65 0.23 9.95
C ALA A 309 25.29 -1.11 10.62
N THR A 310 24.90 -2.11 9.83
CA THR A 310 24.60 -3.46 10.35
C THR A 310 25.87 -4.29 10.57
N GLY A 311 27.00 -3.88 9.99
CA GLY A 311 28.23 -4.67 9.92
C GLY A 311 28.33 -5.53 8.66
N ASP A 312 27.37 -5.43 7.74
CA ASP A 312 27.34 -6.17 6.47
C ASP A 312 27.36 -5.22 5.27
N LEU A 313 27.82 -5.73 4.13
CA LEU A 313 27.75 -5.07 2.83
C LEU A 313 27.08 -5.98 1.80
N ALA A 314 26.49 -5.38 0.77
CA ALA A 314 25.93 -6.08 -0.37
C ALA A 314 26.64 -5.69 -1.69
N TYR A 315 27.09 -6.70 -2.44
CA TYR A 315 27.36 -6.56 -3.87
C TYR A 315 26.07 -6.75 -4.64
N ARG A 316 25.75 -5.80 -5.52
CA ARG A 316 24.56 -5.88 -6.38
C ARG A 316 24.98 -6.04 -7.83
N ILE A 317 24.52 -7.11 -8.45
CA ILE A 317 24.92 -7.53 -9.79
C ILE A 317 23.65 -7.73 -10.61
N VAL A 318 23.63 -7.15 -11.80
CA VAL A 318 22.58 -7.37 -12.78
C VAL A 318 23.26 -7.80 -14.08
N LEU A 319 22.90 -8.99 -14.56
CA LEU A 319 23.42 -9.57 -15.80
C LEU A 319 22.28 -9.71 -16.79
N LYS A 320 22.53 -9.44 -18.07
CA LYS A 320 21.54 -9.68 -19.11
C LYS A 320 21.76 -11.04 -19.75
N ALA A 321 20.68 -11.73 -20.09
CA ALA A 321 20.78 -13.01 -20.79
C ALA A 321 21.50 -12.87 -22.14
N GLU A 322 21.32 -11.75 -22.85
CA GLU A 322 21.96 -11.48 -24.14
C GLU A 322 23.50 -11.43 -24.08
N ASP A 323 24.05 -11.07 -22.93
CA ASP A 323 25.50 -10.97 -22.71
C ASP A 323 26.13 -12.30 -22.24
N ILE A 324 25.29 -13.31 -21.93
CA ILE A 324 25.73 -14.61 -21.40
C ILE A 324 25.85 -15.62 -22.54
N LYS A 325 27.06 -16.16 -22.73
CA LYS A 325 27.34 -17.25 -23.70
C LYS A 325 27.39 -18.65 -23.09
N ASP A 326 27.35 -18.76 -21.76
CA ASP A 326 27.41 -20.06 -21.07
C ASP A 326 26.03 -20.73 -21.15
N GLN A 327 25.95 -21.86 -21.86
CA GLN A 327 24.68 -22.56 -22.09
C GLN A 327 24.04 -23.05 -20.79
N GLU A 328 24.82 -23.48 -19.80
CA GLU A 328 24.29 -23.97 -18.53
C GLU A 328 23.62 -22.83 -17.75
N LEU A 329 24.22 -21.64 -17.75
CA LEU A 329 23.59 -20.45 -17.17
C LEU A 329 22.29 -20.08 -17.89
N LEU A 330 22.31 -20.09 -19.23
CA LEU A 330 21.11 -19.79 -20.01
C LEU A 330 19.98 -20.80 -19.72
N GLU A 331 20.28 -22.10 -19.68
CA GLU A 331 19.29 -23.12 -19.29
C GLU A 331 18.79 -22.92 -17.86
N PHE A 332 19.68 -22.56 -16.93
CA PHE A 332 19.29 -22.27 -15.55
C PHE A 332 18.33 -21.08 -15.46
N MET A 333 18.60 -20.02 -16.22
CA MET A 333 17.80 -18.78 -16.26
C MET A 333 16.43 -18.95 -16.94
N LYS A 334 16.28 -19.92 -17.87
CA LYS A 334 14.99 -20.15 -18.58
C LYS A 334 13.83 -20.45 -17.64
N LYS A 335 14.06 -21.22 -16.58
CA LYS A 335 13.02 -21.50 -15.58
C LYS A 335 13.07 -20.42 -14.50
N PRO A 336 11.99 -19.64 -14.31
CA PRO A 336 11.96 -18.57 -13.33
C PRO A 336 12.07 -19.17 -11.92
N ARG A 337 13.12 -18.79 -11.20
CA ARG A 337 13.38 -19.31 -9.85
C ARG A 337 14.14 -18.33 -8.98
N VAL A 338 13.86 -18.37 -7.68
CA VAL A 338 14.73 -17.77 -6.67
C VAL A 338 15.70 -18.85 -6.20
N CYS A 339 17.00 -18.52 -6.13
CA CYS A 339 18.02 -19.44 -5.64
C CYS A 339 18.89 -18.74 -4.61
N LEU A 340 18.87 -19.22 -3.37
CA LEU A 340 19.68 -18.74 -2.26
C LEU A 340 20.80 -19.72 -1.96
N TRP A 341 22.02 -19.23 -1.81
CA TRP A 341 23.18 -19.98 -1.30
C TRP A 341 23.51 -19.52 0.11
N ALA A 342 23.31 -20.40 1.08
CA ALA A 342 23.59 -20.12 2.49
C ALA A 342 25.00 -20.59 2.87
N GLY A 343 25.85 -19.66 3.30
CA GLY A 343 27.23 -19.90 3.69
C GLY A 343 27.60 -19.34 5.06
N PRO A 344 28.81 -19.66 5.56
CA PRO A 344 29.35 -19.03 6.76
C PRO A 344 29.60 -17.54 6.49
N GLU A 345 29.06 -16.67 7.36
CA GLU A 345 29.24 -15.19 7.34
C GLU A 345 28.79 -14.48 6.06
N CYS A 346 28.32 -15.21 5.05
CA CYS A 346 27.98 -14.69 3.74
C CYS A 346 26.78 -15.46 3.17
N HIS A 347 26.03 -14.84 2.27
CA HIS A 347 25.06 -15.55 1.44
C HIS A 347 24.91 -14.88 0.07
N ALA A 348 24.48 -15.66 -0.91
CA ALA A 348 24.16 -15.16 -2.24
C ALA A 348 22.68 -15.44 -2.56
N ILE A 349 22.05 -14.55 -3.30
CA ILE A 349 20.70 -14.74 -3.81
C ILE A 349 20.66 -14.41 -5.30
N TYR A 350 20.04 -15.28 -6.08
CA TYR A 350 19.69 -15.09 -7.47
C TYR A 350 18.17 -15.02 -7.62
N TYR A 351 17.69 -14.12 -8.48
CA TYR A 351 16.33 -14.16 -8.99
C TYR A 351 16.24 -13.45 -10.36
N PRO A 352 15.30 -13.86 -11.22
CA PRO A 352 15.12 -13.29 -12.55
C PRO A 352 14.45 -11.91 -12.49
N LEU A 353 14.74 -11.06 -13.48
CA LEU A 353 14.04 -9.79 -13.73
C LEU A 353 13.59 -9.71 -15.18
N ARG A 354 12.67 -8.77 -15.48
CA ARG A 354 12.23 -8.42 -16.84
C ARG A 354 11.80 -9.65 -17.62
N ASN A 355 10.83 -10.38 -17.08
CA ASN A 355 10.33 -11.62 -17.68
C ASN A 355 11.46 -12.62 -18.01
N ASN A 356 12.36 -12.81 -17.05
CA ASN A 356 13.48 -13.78 -17.09
C ASN A 356 14.58 -13.46 -18.10
N THR A 357 14.62 -12.24 -18.64
CA THR A 357 15.67 -11.80 -19.58
C THR A 357 16.90 -11.23 -18.87
N MET A 358 16.82 -10.98 -17.57
CA MET A 358 17.94 -10.54 -16.74
C MET A 358 18.06 -11.39 -15.47
N ALA A 359 19.29 -11.56 -14.99
CA ALA A 359 19.63 -12.19 -13.74
C ALA A 359 20.01 -11.12 -12.72
N ASN A 360 19.33 -11.08 -11.58
CA ASN A 360 19.79 -10.30 -10.43
C ASN A 360 20.51 -11.22 -9.45
N VAL A 361 21.75 -10.87 -9.12
CA VAL A 361 22.55 -11.59 -8.14
C VAL A 361 22.95 -10.60 -7.04
N VAL A 362 22.68 -10.94 -5.78
CA VAL A 362 23.10 -10.15 -4.64
C VAL A 362 23.96 -11.02 -3.73
N LEU A 363 25.13 -10.49 -3.35
CA LEU A 363 26.06 -11.17 -2.46
C LEU A 363 26.15 -10.35 -1.18
N LEU A 364 25.81 -10.93 -0.04
CA LEU A 364 25.97 -10.31 1.27
C LEU A 364 27.20 -10.89 1.95
N VAL A 365 28.07 -10.01 2.43
CA VAL A 365 29.34 -10.34 3.09
C VAL A 365 29.59 -9.34 4.23
N PRO A 366 30.51 -9.61 5.18
CA PRO A 366 30.88 -8.65 6.21
C PRO A 366 31.40 -7.34 5.63
N ASP A 367 31.05 -6.22 6.27
CA ASP A 367 31.42 -4.88 5.82
C ASP A 367 32.94 -4.65 5.90
N ASN A 368 33.50 -4.10 4.82
CA ASN A 368 34.88 -3.64 4.77
C ASN A 368 35.03 -2.23 4.17
N LEU A 369 33.92 -1.49 4.07
CA LEU A 369 33.90 -0.12 3.58
C LEU A 369 34.34 0.86 4.66
N PRO A 370 35.06 1.95 4.30
CA PRO A 370 35.33 3.05 5.22
C PRO A 370 34.07 3.57 5.92
N ASP A 371 34.21 4.04 7.16
CA ASP A 371 33.07 4.45 8.00
C ASP A 371 32.26 5.60 7.39
N ASP A 372 32.90 6.48 6.63
CA ASP A 372 32.30 7.63 5.96
C ASP A 372 31.65 7.30 4.60
N MET A 373 31.79 6.06 4.13
CA MET A 373 31.33 5.64 2.80
C MET A 373 30.16 4.66 2.88
N ALA A 374 29.01 5.07 2.33
CA ALA A 374 27.82 4.22 2.22
C ALA A 374 27.85 3.31 0.99
N LYS A 375 28.59 3.72 -0.05
CA LYS A 375 28.60 3.08 -1.36
C LYS A 375 29.91 3.39 -2.08
N MET A 376 30.52 2.39 -2.71
CA MET A 376 31.67 2.58 -3.60
C MET A 376 31.74 1.52 -4.70
N PRO A 377 32.47 1.76 -5.80
CA PRO A 377 32.83 0.71 -6.73
C PRO A 377 33.55 -0.44 -6.00
N GLY A 378 33.20 -1.69 -6.33
CA GLY A 378 33.81 -2.87 -5.73
C GLY A 378 34.93 -3.45 -6.59
N ASP A 379 35.90 -4.10 -5.95
CA ASP A 379 36.93 -4.88 -6.63
C ASP A 379 36.39 -6.26 -7.01
N LEU A 380 36.46 -6.59 -8.30
CA LEU A 380 36.00 -7.88 -8.82
C LEU A 380 36.88 -9.05 -8.36
N SER A 381 38.18 -8.84 -8.18
CA SER A 381 39.11 -9.88 -7.74
C SER A 381 38.82 -10.27 -6.30
N GLU A 382 38.67 -9.27 -5.43
CA GLU A 382 38.26 -9.45 -4.04
C GLU A 382 36.92 -10.19 -3.95
N MET A 383 35.92 -9.74 -4.71
CA MET A 383 34.61 -10.41 -4.76
C MET A 383 34.76 -11.88 -5.21
N LYS A 384 35.50 -12.14 -6.30
CA LYS A 384 35.68 -13.52 -6.80
C LYS A 384 36.45 -14.40 -5.81
N GLU A 385 37.38 -13.85 -5.05
CA GLU A 385 38.15 -14.56 -4.03
C GLU A 385 37.26 -15.03 -2.87
N ILE A 386 36.38 -14.17 -2.35
CA ILE A 386 35.41 -14.52 -1.28
C ILE A 386 34.56 -15.73 -1.69
N PHE A 387 34.17 -15.80 -2.97
CA PHE A 387 33.29 -16.83 -3.52
C PHE A 387 34.02 -17.98 -4.24
N ALA A 388 35.35 -18.07 -4.16
CA ALA A 388 36.15 -19.03 -4.94
C ALA A 388 35.86 -20.52 -4.63
N LYS A 389 35.39 -20.83 -3.41
CA LYS A 389 35.03 -22.20 -2.97
C LYS A 389 33.53 -22.46 -2.94
N TRP A 390 32.73 -21.56 -3.50
CA TRP A 390 31.27 -21.68 -3.54
C TRP A 390 30.81 -22.52 -4.73
N ASP A 391 29.51 -22.75 -4.81
CA ASP A 391 28.84 -23.49 -5.88
C ASP A 391 29.37 -23.05 -7.26
N PRO A 392 29.85 -24.00 -8.10
CA PRO A 392 30.32 -23.71 -9.45
C PRO A 392 29.32 -22.90 -10.29
N LEU A 393 28.01 -23.10 -10.07
CA LEU A 393 26.97 -22.33 -10.74
C LEU A 393 27.03 -20.85 -10.37
N LEU A 394 27.21 -20.53 -9.08
CA LEU A 394 27.38 -19.14 -8.63
C LEU A 394 28.65 -18.54 -9.23
N GLN A 395 29.76 -19.29 -9.21
CA GLN A 395 31.03 -18.83 -9.81
C GLN A 395 30.89 -18.50 -11.30
N LYS A 396 30.10 -19.28 -12.04
CA LYS A 396 29.79 -18.98 -13.45
C LYS A 396 29.10 -17.63 -13.61
N PHE A 397 28.12 -17.28 -12.78
CA PHE A 397 27.53 -15.94 -12.80
C PHE A 397 28.57 -14.85 -12.50
N LEU A 398 29.38 -15.04 -11.44
CA LEU A 398 30.41 -14.07 -11.06
C LEU A 398 31.48 -13.88 -12.14
N SER A 399 31.73 -14.90 -12.98
CA SER A 399 32.64 -14.79 -14.12
C SER A 399 32.18 -13.80 -15.20
N LYS A 400 30.88 -13.47 -15.24
CA LYS A 400 30.27 -12.57 -16.24
C LYS A 400 30.12 -11.13 -15.73
N VAL A 401 30.62 -10.83 -14.54
CA VAL A 401 30.50 -9.50 -13.92
C VAL A 401 31.67 -8.63 -14.37
N ASP A 402 31.36 -7.55 -15.09
CA ASP A 402 32.34 -6.56 -15.56
C ASP A 402 32.53 -5.39 -14.60
N LYS A 403 31.51 -5.09 -13.79
CA LYS A 403 31.53 -4.03 -12.78
C LYS A 403 30.59 -4.40 -11.64
N VAL A 404 30.97 -4.00 -10.44
CA VAL A 404 30.14 -4.20 -9.25
C VAL A 404 30.24 -3.00 -8.33
N GLU A 405 29.19 -2.75 -7.57
CA GLU A 405 29.16 -1.75 -6.52
C GLU A 405 29.01 -2.44 -5.17
N LYS A 406 29.74 -1.97 -4.16
CA LYS A 406 29.55 -2.32 -2.76
C LYS A 406 28.58 -1.33 -2.11
N TRP A 407 27.61 -1.85 -1.39
CA TRP A 407 26.61 -1.07 -0.68
C TRP A 407 26.64 -1.46 0.80
N LYS A 408 26.98 -0.52 1.68
CA LYS A 408 26.91 -0.73 3.13
C LYS A 408 25.46 -0.96 3.52
N LEU A 409 25.18 -2.03 4.27
CA LEU A 409 23.85 -2.26 4.82
C LEU A 409 23.70 -1.42 6.09
N MET A 410 22.66 -0.61 6.09
CA MET A 410 22.38 0.33 7.15
C MET A 410 20.90 0.27 7.49
N HIS A 411 20.60 0.46 8.76
CA HIS A 411 19.26 0.47 9.28
C HIS A 411 19.04 1.71 10.16
N ARG A 412 17.81 1.83 10.67
CA ARG A 412 17.44 2.82 11.65
C ARG A 412 16.72 2.14 12.79
N GLU A 413 16.82 2.73 13.97
CA GLU A 413 15.98 2.32 15.09
C GLU A 413 14.51 2.62 14.80
N SER A 414 13.64 1.77 15.34
CA SER A 414 12.20 1.98 15.28
C SER A 414 11.82 3.26 16.01
N LEU A 415 10.87 4.00 15.47
CA LEU A 415 10.32 5.19 16.11
C LEU A 415 9.06 4.83 16.90
N LYS A 416 8.89 5.50 18.04
CA LYS A 416 7.64 5.42 18.80
C LYS A 416 6.50 6.19 18.12
N TYR A 417 6.84 7.30 17.47
CA TYR A 417 5.93 8.18 16.75
C TYR A 417 6.57 8.62 15.43
N PHE A 418 5.74 8.78 14.40
CA PHE A 418 6.17 9.27 13.07
C PHE A 418 5.67 10.68 12.77
N GLU A 419 4.92 11.28 13.70
CA GLU A 419 4.47 12.67 13.67
C GLU A 419 5.29 13.51 14.65
N HIS A 420 5.43 14.81 14.35
CA HIS A 420 6.10 15.72 15.27
C HIS A 420 5.12 16.12 16.40
N PRO A 421 5.53 16.15 17.68
CA PRO A 421 4.61 16.46 18.79
C PRO A 421 3.84 17.78 18.66
N LEU A 422 4.42 18.76 17.99
CA LEU A 422 3.80 20.07 17.72
C LEU A 422 2.83 20.08 16.53
N SER A 423 2.86 19.08 15.63
CA SER A 423 2.02 19.10 14.43
C SER A 423 0.53 18.89 14.73
N CYS A 424 0.21 18.21 15.83
CA CYS A 424 -1.17 17.95 16.27
C CYS A 424 -1.66 18.93 17.34
N GLN A 425 -0.80 19.82 17.83
CA GLN A 425 -1.20 20.92 18.69
C GLN A 425 -1.74 22.04 17.80
N GLY A 426 -2.98 21.84 17.33
CA GLY A 426 -3.72 22.93 16.70
C GLY A 426 -3.63 24.17 17.57
N LYS A 427 -3.41 25.33 16.95
CA LYS A 427 -3.48 26.64 17.63
C LYS A 427 -4.68 26.58 18.58
N GLY A 428 -4.40 26.52 19.88
CA GLY A 428 -5.45 26.72 20.87
C GLY A 428 -6.14 28.01 20.46
N LEU A 429 -7.45 27.93 20.24
CA LEU A 429 -8.33 29.08 20.23
C LEU A 429 -8.28 29.69 21.64
N ASN A 430 -7.15 30.32 21.98
CA ASN A 430 -7.01 31.22 23.10
C ASN A 430 -7.24 32.61 22.52
N GLY A 431 -8.48 33.10 22.68
CA GLY A 431 -8.94 34.40 22.22
C GLY A 431 -10.45 34.42 22.08
#